data_AF-F9RPJ1-F1
#
_entry.id   AF-F9RPJ1-F1
#
_cell.length_a   1.000
_cell.length_b   1.000
_cell.length_c   1.000
_cell.angle_alpha   90.00
_cell.angle_beta   90.00
_cell.angle_gamma   90.00
#
_symmetry.space_group_name_H-M   'P 1'
#
loop_
_entity.id
_entity.type
_entity.pdbx_description
1 polymer ?
#
loop_
_entity_poly.entity_id
_entity_poly.type
_entity_poly.pdbx_seq_one_letter_code
_entity_poly.pdbx_strand_id
1 'polypeptide(L)'
;MFKNLFANLQKVGKSLMLPVSVLPVAGILLGVGAADLSFIPDIVSNLMEQAGGSVFGQMALLFAVGVALGFTNNDGVAGLAAIVGYGIMTATLGVMAGVMGVEKIDTGVLGGILVGGVAAWAFNRFFKIQLPEYLGFFAGKRAVPIITGFTAIGLAVVLSVVWPPVGGAISAFSDWAAHQNPQLAFGIYGVVERTLIPFGLHHVWNVPFFFEAGTCVNAAGETQNGVLTCYLVADEVSRAAGNGFGQLAGGYMFKMFGLPAAAIAIAHCAKPENRAKVMGIMASAALTSFLTGITEPIEFSFLFVAPILYAIHALLAGSAYVLANTLGFVHGTSFSHGLIDFLVLSGHAQKMGLMVACGLAYAAIYYIVFRTVITALDLKTPGREDDSEEAVAVTGSEMAGELVAAFGGKENITGLDACITRLRVAVADTAAVDQDKLKQLGAAGVVVVAGGVQAIFGTKSDNLKTDMDEWIRNH
;
A
#
# COMPACT_ATOMS: atom_id res chain seq x y z
N MET A 1 -2.66 -3.72 -26.63
CA MET A 1 -2.96 -2.64 -25.66
C MET A 1 -3.06 -3.14 -24.22
N PHE A 2 -3.76 -4.24 -23.93
CA PHE A 2 -3.91 -4.79 -22.57
C PHE A 2 -2.66 -5.43 -21.93
N LYS A 3 -1.70 -5.98 -22.72
CA LYS A 3 -0.49 -6.63 -22.18
C LYS A 3 0.41 -5.70 -21.33
N ASN A 4 0.41 -4.40 -21.61
CA ASN A 4 1.20 -3.41 -20.85
C ASN A 4 0.42 -2.78 -19.69
N LEU A 5 -0.91 -2.95 -19.63
CA LEU A 5 -1.75 -2.31 -18.63
C LEU A 5 -1.43 -2.86 -17.23
N PHE A 6 -1.27 -4.18 -17.10
CA PHE A 6 -0.96 -4.82 -15.83
C PHE A 6 0.41 -4.41 -15.27
N ALA A 7 1.46 -4.47 -16.10
CA ALA A 7 2.80 -4.04 -15.71
C ALA A 7 2.84 -2.55 -15.30
N ASN A 8 2.09 -1.69 -16.00
CA ASN A 8 1.98 -0.28 -15.66
C ASN A 8 1.21 -0.07 -14.35
N LEU A 9 0.10 -0.78 -14.12
CA LEU A 9 -0.66 -0.74 -12.86
C LEU A 9 0.18 -1.21 -11.66
N GLN A 10 1.04 -2.21 -11.86
CA GLN A 10 1.95 -2.67 -10.82
C GLN A 10 3.06 -1.65 -10.52
N LYS A 11 3.55 -0.92 -11.54
CA LYS A 11 4.46 0.21 -11.36
C LYS A 11 3.78 1.35 -10.60
N VAL A 12 2.49 1.63 -10.85
CA VAL A 12 1.70 2.59 -10.05
C VAL A 12 1.76 2.17 -8.58
N GLY A 13 1.37 0.94 -8.24
CA GLY A 13 1.41 0.45 -6.85
C GLY A 13 2.81 0.58 -6.19
N LYS A 14 3.88 0.23 -6.92
CA LYS A 14 5.27 0.38 -6.44
C LYS A 14 5.63 1.84 -6.18
N SER A 15 5.24 2.74 -7.07
CA SER A 15 5.55 4.17 -6.98
C SER A 15 4.86 4.86 -5.80
N LEU A 16 3.70 4.35 -5.38
CA LEU A 16 2.94 4.87 -4.23
C LEU A 16 3.43 4.32 -2.89
N MET A 17 4.19 3.22 -2.87
CA MET A 17 4.73 2.65 -1.63
C MET A 17 5.82 3.53 -1.01
N LEU A 18 6.62 4.23 -1.81
CA LEU A 18 7.72 5.06 -1.29
C LEU A 18 7.17 6.18 -0.37
N PRO A 19 6.16 6.98 -0.77
CA PRO A 19 5.50 7.92 0.13
C PRO A 19 4.77 7.26 1.30
N VAL A 20 4.13 6.11 1.09
CA VAL A 20 3.41 5.41 2.17
C VAL A 20 4.39 4.90 3.24
N SER A 21 5.62 4.56 2.87
CA SER A 21 6.61 4.02 3.80
C SER A 21 7.05 5.00 4.91
N VAL A 22 6.83 6.31 4.73
CA VAL A 22 7.14 7.32 5.77
C VAL A 22 5.99 7.55 6.77
N LEU A 23 4.78 7.10 6.44
CA LEU A 23 3.58 7.28 7.28
C LEU A 23 3.66 6.59 8.65
N PRO A 24 4.26 5.38 8.83
CA PRO A 24 4.39 4.78 10.15
C PRO A 24 5.16 5.66 11.14
N VAL A 25 6.30 6.19 10.71
CA VAL A 25 7.13 7.05 11.56
C VAL A 25 6.40 8.37 11.84
N ALA A 26 5.81 8.99 10.82
CA ALA A 26 5.04 10.20 10.97
C ALA A 26 3.85 10.04 11.92
N GLY A 27 3.10 8.95 11.80
CA GLY A 27 1.94 8.68 12.63
C GLY A 27 2.31 8.23 14.05
N ILE A 28 3.47 7.59 14.26
CA ILE A 28 3.97 7.33 15.63
C ILE A 28 4.33 8.66 16.29
N LEU A 29 5.08 9.53 15.61
CA LEU A 29 5.44 10.85 16.15
C LEU A 29 4.20 11.67 16.46
N LEU A 30 3.26 11.77 15.51
CA LEU A 30 2.01 12.51 15.69
C LEU A 30 1.15 11.90 16.80
N GLY A 31 1.02 10.58 16.81
CA GLY A 31 0.23 9.83 17.79
C GLY A 31 0.73 9.98 19.21
N VAL A 32 2.03 9.76 19.44
CA VAL A 32 2.65 9.94 20.76
C VAL A 32 2.57 11.40 21.20
N GLY A 33 2.80 12.34 20.28
CA GLY A 33 2.72 13.78 20.58
C GLY A 33 1.31 14.23 20.99
N ALA A 34 0.28 13.73 20.31
CA ALA A 34 -1.12 14.07 20.58
C ALA A 34 -1.73 13.31 21.77
N ALA A 35 -1.10 12.22 22.24
CA ALA A 35 -1.66 11.36 23.29
C ALA A 35 -1.57 11.94 24.73
N ASP A 36 -0.97 13.12 24.91
CA ASP A 36 -0.83 13.83 26.20
C ASP A 36 -0.34 12.91 27.35
N LEU A 37 0.72 12.14 27.06
CA LEU A 37 1.25 11.15 27.98
C LEU A 37 2.01 11.83 29.12
N SER A 38 1.49 11.73 30.35
CA SER A 38 2.03 12.40 31.54
C SER A 38 3.50 12.12 31.88
N PHE A 39 4.10 11.07 31.32
CA PHE A 39 5.51 10.74 31.48
C PHE A 39 6.42 11.37 30.40
N ILE A 40 5.85 11.99 29.37
CA ILE A 40 6.56 12.71 28.31
C ILE A 40 6.41 14.22 28.56
N PRO A 41 7.49 15.01 28.61
CA PRO A 41 7.38 16.45 28.80
C PRO A 41 6.61 17.13 27.65
N ASP A 42 5.76 18.11 27.96
CA ASP A 42 4.90 18.82 26.99
C ASP A 42 5.65 19.32 25.75
N ILE A 43 6.86 19.86 25.93
CA ILE A 43 7.70 20.34 24.83
C ILE A 43 8.11 19.20 23.89
N VAL A 44 8.35 18.00 24.42
CA VAL A 44 8.68 16.82 23.62
C VAL A 44 7.43 16.34 22.89
N SER A 45 6.28 16.29 23.57
CA SER A 45 4.99 15.94 22.94
C SER A 45 4.68 16.86 21.77
N ASN A 46 4.80 18.18 21.97
CA ASN A 46 4.58 19.17 20.89
C ASN A 46 5.59 19.02 19.75
N LEU A 47 6.88 18.81 20.04
CA LEU A 47 7.89 18.55 19.00
C LEU A 47 7.55 17.30 18.16
N MET A 48 7.11 16.23 18.81
CA MET A 48 6.71 14.99 18.14
C MET A 48 5.46 15.19 17.27
N GLU A 49 4.45 15.89 17.81
CA GLU A 49 3.23 16.25 17.10
C GLU A 49 3.54 17.06 15.82
N GLN A 50 4.35 18.12 15.95
CA GLN A 50 4.74 18.97 14.81
C GLN A 50 5.59 18.22 13.78
N ALA A 51 6.52 17.37 14.23
CA ALA A 51 7.36 16.57 13.34
C ALA A 51 6.53 15.57 12.52
N GLY A 52 5.59 14.88 13.16
CA GLY A 52 4.67 13.96 12.49
C GLY A 52 3.71 14.70 11.55
N GLY A 53 3.08 15.78 12.03
CA GLY A 53 2.15 16.62 11.27
C GLY A 53 2.77 17.22 10.00
N SER A 54 4.05 17.60 10.04
CA SER A 54 4.77 18.13 8.86
C SER A 54 4.82 17.14 7.68
N VAL A 55 4.91 15.83 7.95
CA VAL A 55 4.89 14.80 6.91
C VAL A 55 3.49 14.69 6.29
N PHE A 56 2.44 14.69 7.12
CA PHE A 56 1.04 14.66 6.65
C PHE A 56 0.68 15.93 5.86
N GLY A 57 1.18 17.10 6.27
CA GLY A 57 0.97 18.36 5.54
C GLY A 57 1.61 18.40 4.15
N GLN A 58 2.58 17.52 3.86
CA GLN A 58 3.30 17.48 2.58
C GLN A 58 2.95 16.26 1.73
N MET A 59 1.87 15.54 2.06
CA MET A 59 1.53 14.29 1.40
C MET A 59 1.42 14.38 -0.11
N ALA A 60 0.71 15.36 -0.65
CA ALA A 60 0.57 15.51 -2.10
C ALA A 60 1.93 15.69 -2.80
N LEU A 61 2.87 16.42 -2.19
CA LEU A 61 4.22 16.58 -2.71
C LEU A 61 5.03 15.28 -2.62
N LEU A 62 4.96 14.57 -1.49
CA LEU A 62 5.61 13.28 -1.32
C LEU A 62 5.13 12.28 -2.38
N PHE A 63 3.81 12.24 -2.64
CA PHE A 63 3.23 11.42 -3.71
C PHE A 63 3.68 11.85 -5.11
N ALA A 64 3.80 13.15 -5.39
CA ALA A 64 4.36 13.61 -6.66
C ALA A 64 5.79 13.10 -6.89
N VAL A 65 6.64 13.19 -5.87
CA VAL A 65 8.03 12.70 -5.92
C VAL A 65 8.07 11.17 -6.05
N GLY A 66 7.29 10.45 -5.23
CA GLY A 66 7.23 8.99 -5.25
C GLY A 66 6.80 8.42 -6.60
N VAL A 67 5.76 9.01 -7.20
CA VAL A 67 5.31 8.66 -8.55
C VAL A 67 6.41 8.93 -9.58
N ALA A 68 7.01 10.12 -9.55
CA ALA A 68 8.06 10.46 -10.50
C ALA A 68 9.26 9.49 -10.43
N LEU A 69 9.75 9.17 -9.24
CA LEU A 69 10.85 8.24 -9.02
C LEU A 69 10.48 6.81 -9.44
N GLY A 70 9.31 6.32 -9.03
CA GLY A 70 8.86 4.97 -9.34
C GLY A 70 8.73 4.69 -10.84
N PHE A 71 8.42 5.70 -11.65
CA PHE A 71 8.30 5.58 -13.10
C PHE A 71 9.58 5.89 -13.89
N THR A 72 10.66 6.29 -13.22
CA THR A 72 11.91 6.73 -13.86
C THR A 72 13.15 6.00 -13.36
N ASN A 73 12.96 4.80 -12.78
CA ASN A 73 14.03 4.00 -12.17
C ASN A 73 14.79 4.78 -11.08
N ASN A 74 14.08 5.53 -10.25
CA ASN A 74 14.61 6.31 -9.14
C ASN A 74 15.63 7.39 -9.53
N ASP A 75 15.47 8.00 -10.71
CA ASP A 75 16.33 9.12 -11.12
C ASP A 75 16.00 10.40 -10.33
N GLY A 76 16.98 10.93 -9.59
CA GLY A 76 16.79 12.11 -8.75
C GLY A 76 16.32 13.36 -9.50
N VAL A 77 16.61 13.49 -10.80
CA VAL A 77 16.15 14.64 -11.60
C VAL A 77 14.63 14.59 -11.81
N ALA A 78 14.05 13.39 -11.94
CA ALA A 78 12.60 13.24 -12.04
C ALA A 78 11.91 13.65 -10.73
N GLY A 79 12.49 13.31 -9.58
CA GLY A 79 12.02 13.78 -8.27
C GLY A 79 12.04 15.31 -8.16
N LEU A 80 13.15 15.95 -8.53
CA LEU A 80 13.24 17.41 -8.55
C LEU A 80 12.23 18.04 -9.52
N ALA A 81 12.04 17.44 -10.70
CA ALA A 81 11.05 17.91 -11.67
C ALA A 81 9.62 17.83 -11.12
N ALA A 82 9.29 16.80 -10.33
CA ALA A 82 7.99 16.67 -9.68
C ALA A 82 7.75 17.76 -8.62
N ILE A 83 8.78 18.10 -7.82
CA ILE A 83 8.69 19.20 -6.85
C ILE A 83 8.39 20.53 -7.55
N VAL A 84 9.16 20.83 -8.61
CA VAL A 84 8.97 22.06 -9.42
C VAL A 84 7.59 22.07 -10.07
N GLY A 85 7.19 20.95 -10.68
CA GLY A 85 5.87 20.81 -11.31
C GLY A 85 4.73 21.00 -10.32
N TYR A 86 4.82 20.39 -9.13
CA TYR A 86 3.80 20.50 -8.10
C TYR A 86 3.63 21.95 -7.63
N GLY A 87 4.74 22.65 -7.33
CA GLY A 87 4.68 24.06 -6.91
C GLY A 87 4.08 24.98 -8.00
N ILE A 88 4.41 24.74 -9.27
CA ILE A 88 3.85 25.51 -10.39
C ILE A 88 2.35 25.20 -10.57
N MET A 89 1.97 23.93 -10.48
CA MET A 89 0.57 23.50 -10.61
C MET A 89 -0.29 24.14 -9.52
N THR A 90 0.12 24.07 -8.26
CA THR A 90 -0.65 24.63 -7.12
C THR A 90 -0.76 26.16 -7.21
N ALA A 91 0.32 26.86 -7.56
CA ALA A 91 0.29 28.30 -7.79
C ALA A 91 -0.68 28.69 -8.92
N THR A 92 -0.65 27.93 -10.03
CA THR A 92 -1.54 28.16 -11.18
C THR A 92 -3.01 27.91 -10.82
N LEU A 93 -3.30 26.82 -10.08
CA LEU A 93 -4.64 26.53 -9.57
C LEU A 93 -5.15 27.64 -8.63
N GLY A 94 -4.28 28.23 -7.80
CA GLY A 94 -4.63 29.37 -6.96
C GLY A 94 -5.09 30.59 -7.76
N VAL A 95 -4.41 30.90 -8.86
CA VAL A 95 -4.84 31.98 -9.78
C VAL A 95 -6.17 31.60 -10.45
N MET A 96 -6.29 30.37 -10.93
CA MET A 96 -7.48 29.91 -11.63
C MET A 96 -8.72 29.81 -10.72
N ALA A 97 -8.56 29.58 -9.42
CA ALA A 97 -9.67 29.61 -8.47
C ALA A 97 -10.42 30.94 -8.50
N GLY A 98 -9.67 32.06 -8.50
CA GLY A 98 -10.24 33.41 -8.63
C GLY A 98 -10.93 33.64 -9.98
N VAL A 99 -10.38 33.08 -11.07
CA VAL A 99 -11.01 33.14 -12.42
C VAL A 99 -12.31 32.34 -12.46
N MET A 100 -12.34 31.18 -11.79
CA MET A 100 -13.51 30.28 -11.75
C MET A 100 -14.55 30.73 -10.72
N GLY A 101 -14.28 31.76 -9.91
CA GLY A 101 -15.19 32.25 -8.87
C GLY A 101 -15.36 31.28 -7.70
N VAL A 102 -14.36 30.44 -7.43
CA VAL A 102 -14.33 29.50 -6.29
C VAL A 102 -13.24 29.89 -5.31
N GLU A 103 -13.44 29.61 -4.02
CA GLU A 103 -12.49 29.99 -2.97
C GLU A 103 -11.12 29.31 -3.14
N LYS A 104 -11.13 28.00 -3.44
CA LYS A 104 -9.92 27.19 -3.62
C LYS A 104 -10.20 26.01 -4.54
N ILE A 105 -9.22 25.63 -5.36
CA ILE A 105 -9.22 24.37 -6.12
C ILE A 105 -8.17 23.46 -5.50
N ASP A 106 -8.59 22.60 -4.58
CA ASP A 106 -7.70 21.66 -3.90
C ASP A 106 -7.75 20.28 -4.56
N THR A 107 -6.61 19.85 -5.10
CA THR A 107 -6.46 18.56 -5.77
C THR A 107 -5.94 17.45 -4.86
N GLY A 108 -5.55 17.78 -3.63
CA GLY A 108 -5.06 16.82 -2.64
C GLY A 108 -3.93 15.92 -3.16
N VAL A 109 -3.89 14.70 -2.63
CA VAL A 109 -2.89 13.68 -3.01
C VAL A 109 -3.00 13.30 -4.49
N LEU A 110 -4.21 13.33 -5.06
CA LEU A 110 -4.46 12.99 -6.45
C LEU A 110 -3.78 13.97 -7.42
N GLY A 111 -3.81 15.27 -7.12
CA GLY A 111 -3.05 16.27 -7.88
C GLY A 111 -1.54 16.00 -7.84
N GLY A 112 -1.03 15.60 -6.67
CA GLY A 112 0.34 15.13 -6.50
C GLY A 112 0.69 13.97 -7.44
N ILE A 113 -0.14 12.94 -7.47
CA ILE A 113 0.04 11.77 -8.36
C ILE A 113 0.04 12.20 -9.84
N LEU A 114 -0.88 13.08 -10.24
CA LEU A 114 -0.97 13.57 -11.62
C LEU A 114 0.30 14.30 -12.06
N VAL A 115 0.79 15.25 -11.25
CA VAL A 115 1.99 16.01 -11.60
C VAL A 115 3.27 15.17 -11.51
N GLY A 116 3.33 14.20 -10.60
CA GLY A 116 4.38 13.18 -10.57
C GLY A 116 4.40 12.34 -11.85
N GLY A 117 3.23 11.99 -12.38
CA GLY A 117 3.08 11.33 -13.68
C GLY A 117 3.55 12.20 -14.85
N VAL A 118 3.23 13.49 -14.84
CA VAL A 118 3.76 14.47 -15.83
C VAL A 118 5.28 14.56 -15.76
N ALA A 119 5.86 14.63 -14.56
CA ALA A 119 7.30 14.67 -14.36
C ALA A 119 7.97 13.38 -14.88
N ALA A 120 7.40 12.21 -14.59
CA ALA A 120 7.88 10.93 -15.10
C ALA A 120 7.82 10.85 -16.64
N TRP A 121 6.71 11.31 -17.23
CA TRP A 121 6.55 11.40 -18.68
C TRP A 121 7.60 12.32 -19.31
N ALA A 122 7.78 13.52 -18.75
CA ALA A 122 8.74 14.50 -19.24
C ALA A 122 10.17 13.94 -19.16
N PHE A 123 10.51 13.26 -18.06
CA PHE A 123 11.80 12.60 -17.91
C PHE A 123 12.00 11.53 -18.99
N ASN A 124 11.11 10.53 -19.05
CA ASN A 124 11.24 9.39 -19.96
C ASN A 124 11.26 9.82 -21.44
N ARG A 125 10.62 10.94 -21.78
CA ARG A 125 10.56 11.46 -23.14
C ARG A 125 11.75 12.36 -23.52
N PHE A 126 12.25 13.18 -22.60
CA PHE A 126 13.16 14.30 -22.91
C PHE A 126 14.51 14.27 -22.19
N PHE A 127 14.80 13.29 -21.32
CA PHE A 127 16.08 13.25 -20.58
C PHE A 127 17.35 13.19 -21.45
N LYS A 128 17.22 12.86 -22.73
CA LYS A 128 18.31 12.86 -23.74
C LYS A 128 18.14 13.93 -24.83
N ILE A 129 17.29 14.95 -24.59
CA ILE A 129 17.05 16.00 -25.59
C ILE A 129 18.33 16.75 -25.92
N GLN A 130 18.56 17.00 -27.22
CA GLN A 130 19.66 17.79 -27.72
C GLN A 130 19.12 19.16 -28.14
N LEU A 131 19.84 20.22 -27.79
CA LEU A 131 19.49 21.60 -28.11
C LEU A 131 20.66 22.25 -28.86
N PRO A 132 20.40 23.33 -29.63
CA PRO A 132 21.47 24.13 -30.22
C PRO A 132 22.50 24.58 -29.17
N GLU A 133 23.75 24.82 -29.57
CA GLU A 133 24.87 25.10 -28.64
C GLU A 133 24.57 26.25 -27.67
N TYR A 134 23.91 27.31 -28.14
CA TYR A 134 23.54 28.46 -27.29
C TYR A 134 22.49 28.13 -26.21
N LEU A 135 21.77 27.01 -26.32
CA LEU A 135 20.86 26.46 -25.29
C LEU A 135 21.41 25.17 -24.66
N GLY A 136 22.66 24.79 -24.93
CA GLY A 136 23.24 23.52 -24.48
C GLY A 136 23.23 23.32 -22.97
N PHE A 137 23.19 24.41 -22.19
CA PHE A 137 23.00 24.37 -20.74
C PHE A 137 21.69 23.69 -20.32
N PHE A 138 20.62 23.84 -21.11
CA PHE A 138 19.32 23.25 -20.81
C PHE A 138 19.15 21.85 -21.40
N ALA A 139 20.13 21.31 -22.14
CA ALA A 139 20.01 20.01 -22.79
C ALA A 139 20.05 18.82 -21.80
N GLY A 140 19.53 17.69 -22.26
CA GLY A 140 19.46 16.44 -21.51
C GLY A 140 18.53 16.52 -20.30
N LYS A 141 18.94 15.90 -19.18
CA LYS A 141 18.15 15.85 -17.94
C LYS A 141 17.76 17.22 -17.39
N ARG A 142 18.56 18.26 -17.64
CA ARG A 142 18.29 19.63 -17.18
C ARG A 142 17.04 20.25 -17.83
N ALA A 143 16.65 19.79 -19.01
CA ALA A 143 15.40 20.20 -19.66
C ALA A 143 14.16 19.71 -18.90
N VAL A 144 14.29 18.60 -18.17
CA VAL A 144 13.13 17.88 -17.62
C VAL A 144 12.33 18.73 -16.64
N PRO A 145 12.92 19.36 -15.60
CA PRO A 145 12.16 20.25 -14.71
C PRO A 145 11.50 21.43 -15.44
N ILE A 146 12.14 21.95 -16.48
CA ILE A 146 11.63 23.09 -17.28
C ILE A 146 10.38 22.65 -18.04
N ILE A 147 10.46 21.52 -18.75
CA ILE A 147 9.33 20.96 -19.51
C ILE A 147 8.19 20.58 -18.57
N THR A 148 8.50 19.97 -17.43
CA THR A 148 7.51 19.66 -16.39
C THR A 148 6.82 20.91 -15.88
N GLY A 149 7.55 22.01 -15.66
CA GLY A 149 6.96 23.27 -15.23
C GLY A 149 5.94 23.82 -16.22
N PHE A 150 6.28 23.92 -17.51
CA PHE A 150 5.33 24.40 -18.52
C PHE A 150 4.13 23.48 -18.70
N THR A 151 4.34 22.17 -18.67
CA THR A 151 3.25 21.20 -18.78
C THR A 151 2.35 21.18 -17.53
N ALA A 152 2.91 21.46 -16.35
CA ALA A 152 2.16 21.61 -15.10
C ALA A 152 1.21 22.83 -15.12
N ILE A 153 1.58 23.93 -15.80
CA ILE A 153 0.66 25.06 -16.04
C ILE A 153 -0.52 24.59 -16.87
N GLY A 154 -0.26 23.90 -17.98
CA GLY A 154 -1.32 23.35 -18.83
C GLY A 154 -2.21 22.36 -18.08
N LEU A 155 -1.62 21.47 -17.28
CA LEU A 155 -2.36 20.56 -16.40
C LEU A 155 -3.26 21.33 -15.42
N ALA A 156 -2.74 22.36 -14.75
CA ALA A 156 -3.51 23.17 -13.80
C ALA A 156 -4.70 23.89 -14.45
N VAL A 157 -4.53 24.44 -15.66
CA VAL A 157 -5.62 25.07 -16.41
C VAL A 157 -6.70 24.05 -16.80
N VAL A 158 -6.30 22.82 -17.16
CA VAL A 158 -7.28 21.74 -17.42
C VAL A 158 -7.99 21.35 -16.12
N LEU A 159 -7.22 21.15 -15.04
CA LEU A 159 -7.77 20.79 -13.73
C LEU A 159 -8.66 21.89 -13.16
N SER A 160 -8.45 23.17 -13.44
CA SER A 160 -9.34 24.21 -12.92
C SER A 160 -10.77 24.09 -13.44
N VAL A 161 -10.97 23.45 -14.59
CA VAL A 161 -12.30 23.19 -15.17
C VAL A 161 -12.79 21.78 -14.82
N VAL A 162 -11.91 20.79 -14.90
CA VAL A 162 -12.27 19.37 -14.71
C VAL A 162 -12.36 18.99 -13.23
N TRP A 163 -11.54 19.59 -12.38
CA TRP A 163 -11.45 19.20 -10.97
C TRP A 163 -12.66 19.63 -10.14
N PRO A 164 -13.25 20.83 -10.26
CA PRO A 164 -14.42 21.20 -9.47
C PRO A 164 -15.58 20.18 -9.50
N PRO A 165 -16.04 19.65 -10.66
CA PRO A 165 -17.08 18.61 -10.66
C PRO A 165 -16.59 17.29 -10.07
N VAL A 166 -15.31 16.92 -10.26
CA VAL A 166 -14.71 15.73 -9.65
C VAL A 166 -14.64 15.87 -8.13
N GLY A 167 -14.20 17.02 -7.63
CA GLY A 167 -14.17 17.36 -6.20
C GLY A 167 -15.57 17.35 -5.60
N GLY A 168 -16.59 17.84 -6.31
CA GLY A 168 -17.99 17.74 -5.90
C GLY A 168 -18.46 16.28 -5.78
N ALA A 169 -18.08 15.41 -6.72
CA ALA A 169 -18.39 13.99 -6.64
C ALA A 169 -17.65 13.28 -5.49
N ILE A 170 -16.37 13.62 -5.27
CA ILE A 170 -15.59 13.12 -4.13
C ILE A 170 -16.22 13.59 -2.82
N SER A 171 -16.64 14.85 -2.72
CA SER A 171 -17.31 15.40 -1.55
C SER A 171 -18.64 14.71 -1.27
N ALA A 172 -19.45 14.43 -2.29
CA ALA A 172 -20.70 13.68 -2.13
C ALA A 172 -20.45 12.22 -1.67
N PHE A 173 -19.43 11.56 -2.23
CA PHE A 173 -19.00 10.24 -1.79
C PHE A 173 -18.47 10.26 -0.35
N SER A 174 -17.66 11.27 -0.03
CA SER A 174 -17.06 11.52 1.27
C SER A 174 -18.13 11.69 2.35
N ASP A 175 -19.14 12.52 2.10
CA ASP A 175 -20.27 12.70 3.02
C ASP A 175 -21.11 11.42 3.19
N TRP A 176 -21.39 10.71 2.09
CA TRP A 176 -22.08 9.42 2.15
C TRP A 176 -21.32 8.41 3.02
N ALA A 177 -20.01 8.29 2.80
CA ALA A 177 -19.16 7.33 3.48
C ALA A 177 -18.93 7.67 4.96
N ALA A 178 -18.78 8.96 5.29
CA ALA A 178 -18.48 9.40 6.64
C ALA A 178 -19.73 9.49 7.53
N HIS A 179 -20.86 9.97 6.98
CA HIS A 179 -22.03 10.37 7.77
C HIS A 179 -23.30 9.58 7.47
N GLN A 180 -23.58 9.24 6.21
CA GLN A 180 -24.89 8.68 5.84
C GLN A 180 -24.97 7.15 6.06
N ASN A 181 -23.95 6.41 5.60
CA ASN A 181 -23.91 4.96 5.78
C ASN A 181 -22.47 4.44 5.95
N PRO A 182 -21.80 4.81 7.06
CA PRO A 182 -20.43 4.40 7.33
C PRO A 182 -20.27 2.88 7.42
N GLN A 183 -21.31 2.15 7.87
CA GLN A 183 -21.27 0.69 7.96
C GLN A 183 -21.09 0.06 6.58
N LEU A 184 -21.93 0.43 5.61
CA LEU A 184 -21.84 -0.10 4.25
C LEU A 184 -20.58 0.40 3.54
N ALA A 185 -20.27 1.69 3.67
CA ALA A 185 -19.11 2.30 3.01
C ALA A 185 -17.79 1.63 3.44
N PHE A 186 -17.57 1.50 4.75
CA PHE A 186 -16.35 0.87 5.27
C PHE A 186 -16.38 -0.66 5.15
N GLY A 187 -17.56 -1.27 5.07
CA GLY A 187 -17.71 -2.67 4.66
C GLY A 187 -17.22 -2.93 3.24
N ILE A 188 -17.67 -2.12 2.28
CA ILE A 188 -17.19 -2.17 0.88
C ILE A 188 -15.69 -1.87 0.82
N TYR A 189 -15.23 -0.84 1.56
CA TYR A 189 -13.81 -0.53 1.68
C TYR A 189 -13.00 -1.77 2.05
N GLY A 190 -13.38 -2.50 3.10
CA GLY A 190 -12.65 -3.69 3.56
C GLY A 190 -12.61 -4.80 2.52
N VAL A 191 -13.74 -5.11 1.86
CA VAL A 191 -13.79 -6.16 0.83
C VAL A 191 -12.92 -5.79 -0.38
N VAL A 192 -13.03 -4.55 -0.86
CA VAL A 192 -12.30 -4.08 -2.05
C VAL A 192 -10.81 -3.96 -1.76
N GLU A 193 -10.45 -3.41 -0.60
CA GLU A 193 -9.05 -3.30 -0.15
C GLU A 193 -8.38 -4.69 -0.20
N ARG A 194 -9.00 -5.70 0.44
CA ARG A 194 -8.47 -7.07 0.42
C ARG A 194 -8.37 -7.59 -1.01
N THR A 195 -9.41 -7.42 -1.82
CA THR A 195 -9.40 -7.90 -3.23
C THR A 195 -8.27 -7.28 -4.06
N LEU A 196 -7.82 -6.06 -3.72
CA LEU A 196 -6.78 -5.33 -4.46
C LEU A 196 -5.34 -5.58 -3.95
N ILE A 197 -5.16 -6.25 -2.82
CA ILE A 197 -3.84 -6.61 -2.27
C ILE A 197 -2.97 -7.43 -3.23
N PRO A 198 -3.47 -8.48 -3.93
CA PRO A 198 -2.66 -9.28 -4.85
C PRO A 198 -1.97 -8.44 -5.94
N PHE A 199 -2.61 -7.32 -6.30
CA PHE A 199 -2.21 -6.39 -7.35
C PHE A 199 -1.42 -5.18 -6.81
N GLY A 200 -1.34 -5.00 -5.48
CA GLY A 200 -0.76 -3.80 -4.87
C GLY A 200 -1.57 -2.51 -5.13
N LEU A 201 -2.81 -2.65 -5.62
CA LEU A 201 -3.69 -1.52 -5.96
C LEU A 201 -4.49 -1.00 -4.76
N HIS A 202 -4.47 -1.74 -3.65
CA HIS A 202 -5.15 -1.35 -2.41
C HIS A 202 -4.64 0.00 -1.86
N HIS A 203 -3.37 0.36 -2.08
CA HIS A 203 -2.87 1.70 -1.72
C HIS A 203 -3.59 2.83 -2.46
N VAL A 204 -3.95 2.63 -3.74
CA VAL A 204 -4.75 3.60 -4.52
C VAL A 204 -6.16 3.69 -3.95
N TRP A 205 -6.73 2.53 -3.61
CA TRP A 205 -8.07 2.43 -3.03
C TRP A 205 -8.18 3.08 -1.65
N ASN A 206 -7.10 3.05 -0.86
CA ASN A 206 -7.11 3.62 0.49
C ASN A 206 -7.09 5.15 0.49
N VAL A 207 -6.49 5.79 -0.53
CA VAL A 207 -6.31 7.25 -0.60
C VAL A 207 -7.63 8.02 -0.42
N PRO A 208 -8.73 7.73 -1.15
CA PRO A 208 -10.00 8.43 -0.95
C PRO A 208 -10.54 8.33 0.48
N PHE A 209 -10.33 7.22 1.18
CA PHE A 209 -10.84 7.06 2.55
C PHE A 209 -9.91 7.71 3.58
N PHE A 210 -8.60 7.58 3.37
CA PHE A 210 -7.60 8.06 4.32
C PHE A 210 -7.47 9.58 4.28
N PHE A 211 -7.57 10.18 3.10
CA PHE A 211 -7.18 11.57 2.87
C PHE A 211 -8.30 12.46 2.28
N GLU A 212 -9.46 11.90 1.90
CA GLU A 212 -10.54 12.68 1.29
C GLU A 212 -11.93 12.47 1.96
N ALA A 213 -12.20 11.27 2.49
CA ALA A 213 -13.48 10.93 3.12
C ALA A 213 -13.60 11.54 4.53
N GLY A 214 -14.63 12.33 4.79
CA GLY A 214 -14.77 13.13 6.00
C GLY A 214 -13.95 14.43 5.96
N THR A 215 -14.42 15.42 6.71
CA THR A 215 -13.78 16.74 6.85
C THR A 215 -13.74 17.13 8.32
N CYS A 216 -12.67 17.79 8.73
CA CYS A 216 -12.48 18.31 10.08
C CYS A 216 -11.69 19.61 10.07
N VAL A 217 -11.66 20.28 11.21
CA VAL A 217 -10.79 21.42 11.49
C VAL A 217 -9.71 20.98 12.49
N ASN A 218 -8.46 21.35 12.23
CA ASN A 218 -7.36 21.08 13.16
C ASN A 218 -7.23 22.17 14.23
N ALA A 219 -6.36 21.99 15.21
CA ALA A 219 -6.13 22.97 16.27
C ALA A 219 -5.67 24.36 15.76
N ALA A 220 -5.13 24.44 14.54
CA ALA A 220 -4.73 25.69 13.89
C ALA A 220 -5.88 26.40 13.12
N GLY A 221 -7.08 25.81 13.11
CA GLY A 221 -8.23 26.35 12.38
C GLY A 221 -8.23 26.00 10.89
N GLU A 222 -7.36 25.10 10.44
CA GLU A 222 -7.24 24.70 9.05
C GLU A 222 -8.17 23.51 8.74
N THR A 223 -8.85 23.57 7.60
CA THR A 223 -9.65 22.44 7.11
C THR A 223 -8.77 21.30 6.63
N GLN A 224 -9.07 20.10 7.10
CA GLN A 224 -8.40 18.85 6.76
C GLN A 224 -9.44 17.83 6.28
N ASN A 225 -9.02 16.90 5.41
CA ASN A 225 -9.88 15.86 4.87
C ASN A 225 -9.31 14.47 5.12
N GLY A 226 -10.21 13.48 5.14
CA GLY A 226 -9.87 12.08 5.28
C GLY A 226 -10.00 11.56 6.72
N VAL A 227 -10.57 10.37 6.88
CA VAL A 227 -10.84 9.78 8.19
C VAL A 227 -9.54 9.52 8.96
N LEU A 228 -8.48 9.09 8.25
CA LEU A 228 -7.19 8.86 8.86
C LEU A 228 -6.59 10.19 9.37
N THR A 229 -6.53 11.20 8.49
CA THR A 229 -6.01 12.53 8.86
C THR A 229 -6.80 13.13 10.01
N CYS A 230 -8.12 13.13 9.91
CA CYS A 230 -9.00 13.74 10.89
C CYS A 230 -8.98 13.05 12.24
N TYR A 231 -8.77 11.73 12.30
CA TYR A 231 -8.53 11.08 13.58
C TYR A 231 -7.32 11.71 14.31
N LEU A 232 -6.25 11.98 13.57
CA LEU A 232 -4.98 12.45 14.14
C LEU A 232 -5.01 13.93 14.51
N VAL A 233 -5.68 14.78 13.72
CA VAL A 233 -5.52 16.25 13.86
C VAL A 233 -6.80 17.01 14.23
N ALA A 234 -7.97 16.37 14.23
CA ALA A 234 -9.23 17.07 14.50
C ALA A 234 -9.27 17.67 15.91
N ASP A 235 -9.76 18.90 15.99
CA ASP A 235 -10.17 19.53 17.24
C ASP A 235 -11.35 18.79 17.90
N GLU A 236 -11.67 19.13 19.15
CA GLU A 236 -12.73 18.45 19.90
C GLU A 236 -14.11 18.59 19.23
N VAL A 237 -14.39 19.75 18.63
CA VAL A 237 -15.68 20.03 17.98
C VAL A 237 -15.86 19.15 16.74
N SER A 238 -14.87 19.13 15.86
CA SER A 238 -14.87 18.31 14.65
C SER A 238 -14.87 16.83 14.99
N ARG A 239 -14.14 16.42 16.05
CA ARG A 239 -14.10 15.04 16.52
C ARG A 239 -15.46 14.56 17.03
N ALA A 240 -16.17 15.40 17.76
CA ALA A 240 -17.54 15.10 18.19
C ALA A 240 -18.50 14.96 16.99
N ALA A 241 -18.39 15.86 16.02
CA ALA A 241 -19.22 15.83 14.80
C ALA A 241 -18.94 14.62 13.90
N GLY A 242 -17.66 14.24 13.73
CA GLY A 242 -17.23 13.16 12.85
C GLY A 242 -17.29 11.75 13.45
N ASN A 243 -18.03 11.55 14.55
CA ASN A 243 -18.07 10.29 15.29
C ASN A 243 -16.66 9.77 15.67
N GLY A 244 -15.79 10.69 16.08
CA GLY A 244 -14.42 10.41 16.47
C GLY A 244 -13.48 10.01 15.34
N PHE A 245 -13.91 10.02 14.07
CA PHE A 245 -13.15 9.54 12.92
C PHE A 245 -12.66 8.08 13.07
N GLY A 246 -13.49 7.25 13.70
CA GLY A 246 -13.21 5.87 14.06
C GLY A 246 -13.50 4.83 12.97
N GLN A 247 -13.95 5.24 11.79
CA GLN A 247 -14.58 4.34 10.82
C GLN A 247 -13.64 3.24 10.29
N LEU A 248 -12.32 3.43 10.42
CA LEU A 248 -11.28 2.47 10.04
C LEU A 248 -10.98 1.42 11.13
N ALA A 249 -11.54 1.54 12.35
CA ALA A 249 -11.18 0.69 13.49
C ALA A 249 -11.39 -0.83 13.27
N GLY A 250 -12.27 -1.22 12.33
CA GLY A 250 -12.48 -2.64 11.98
C GLY A 250 -11.21 -3.37 11.52
N GLY A 251 -10.21 -2.65 11.02
CA GLY A 251 -8.92 -3.22 10.64
C GLY A 251 -8.21 -3.96 11.76
N TYR A 252 -8.30 -3.46 13.01
CA TYR A 252 -7.67 -4.09 14.17
C TYR A 252 -8.20 -5.50 14.43
N MET A 253 -9.51 -5.72 14.23
CA MET A 253 -10.15 -6.98 14.57
C MET A 253 -9.58 -8.15 13.78
N PHE A 254 -9.45 -8.02 12.45
CA PHE A 254 -8.95 -9.12 11.64
C PHE A 254 -7.43 -9.14 11.56
N LYS A 255 -6.72 -8.01 11.64
CA LYS A 255 -5.25 -7.99 11.54
C LYS A 255 -4.54 -8.44 12.82
N MET A 256 -5.07 -8.07 13.99
CA MET A 256 -4.52 -8.49 15.27
C MET A 256 -5.04 -9.85 15.75
N PHE A 257 -6.26 -10.24 15.39
CA PHE A 257 -6.88 -11.44 15.95
C PHE A 257 -7.27 -12.46 14.89
N GLY A 258 -8.02 -12.05 13.86
CA GLY A 258 -8.51 -12.94 12.81
C GLY A 258 -7.40 -13.69 12.05
N LEU A 259 -6.49 -12.95 11.42
CA LEU A 259 -5.42 -13.50 10.60
C LEU A 259 -4.40 -14.33 11.40
N PRO A 260 -3.96 -13.91 12.61
CA PRO A 260 -3.20 -14.81 13.48
C PRO A 260 -3.93 -16.12 13.77
N ALA A 261 -5.24 -16.10 14.01
CA ALA A 261 -6.02 -17.32 14.22
C ALA A 261 -6.14 -18.17 12.94
N ALA A 262 -6.27 -17.55 11.77
CA ALA A 262 -6.19 -18.24 10.48
C ALA A 262 -4.81 -18.89 10.26
N ALA A 263 -3.72 -18.22 10.63
CA ALA A 263 -2.37 -18.77 10.53
C ALA A 263 -2.21 -20.04 11.39
N ILE A 264 -2.78 -20.03 12.61
CA ILE A 264 -2.84 -21.22 13.47
C ILE A 264 -3.70 -22.32 12.83
N ALA A 265 -4.86 -21.97 12.25
CA ALA A 265 -5.72 -22.93 11.56
C ALA A 265 -5.01 -23.62 10.37
N ILE A 266 -4.29 -22.84 9.55
CA ILE A 266 -3.47 -23.35 8.44
C ILE A 266 -2.41 -24.34 8.98
N ALA A 267 -1.67 -23.95 10.02
CA ALA A 267 -0.65 -24.82 10.61
C ALA A 267 -1.25 -26.11 11.20
N HIS A 268 -2.41 -26.04 11.85
CA HIS A 268 -3.10 -27.23 12.36
C HIS A 268 -3.63 -28.15 11.26
N CYS A 269 -3.94 -27.62 10.07
CA CYS A 269 -4.38 -28.40 8.92
C CYS A 269 -3.23 -29.02 8.13
N ALA A 270 -1.97 -28.61 8.35
CA ALA A 270 -0.81 -29.23 7.71
C ALA A 270 -0.68 -30.72 8.07
N LYS A 271 -0.07 -31.49 7.15
CA LYS A 271 0.31 -32.89 7.37
C LYS A 271 1.18 -33.01 8.63
N PRO A 272 1.08 -34.10 9.42
CA PRO A 272 1.82 -34.26 10.67
C PRO A 272 3.32 -33.96 10.57
N GLU A 273 3.95 -34.42 9.49
CA GLU A 273 5.37 -34.26 9.14
C GLU A 273 5.76 -32.80 8.85
N ASN A 274 4.84 -32.00 8.29
CA ASN A 274 5.08 -30.61 7.93
C ASN A 274 4.64 -29.61 9.01
N ARG A 275 3.85 -30.05 9.99
CA ARG A 275 3.18 -29.17 10.96
C ARG A 275 4.12 -28.26 11.74
N ALA A 276 5.26 -28.79 12.20
CA ALA A 276 6.23 -27.99 12.95
C ALA A 276 6.85 -26.87 12.09
N LYS A 277 7.20 -27.20 10.83
CA LYS A 277 7.74 -26.24 9.86
C LYS A 277 6.71 -25.15 9.54
N VAL A 278 5.48 -25.54 9.20
CA VAL A 278 4.41 -24.59 8.87
C VAL A 278 4.05 -23.73 10.08
N MET A 279 4.01 -24.30 11.28
CA MET A 279 3.76 -23.54 12.51
C MET A 279 4.82 -22.45 12.72
N GLY A 280 6.11 -22.74 12.50
CA GLY A 280 7.17 -21.73 12.61
C GLY A 280 6.99 -20.57 11.64
N ILE A 281 6.69 -20.88 10.36
CA ILE A 281 6.46 -19.86 9.32
C ILE A 281 5.20 -19.03 9.65
N MET A 282 4.10 -19.69 9.99
CA MET A 282 2.82 -19.06 10.30
C MET A 282 2.87 -18.23 11.60
N ALA A 283 3.61 -18.66 12.62
CA ALA A 283 3.80 -17.90 13.84
C ALA A 283 4.57 -16.60 13.61
N SER A 284 5.63 -16.64 12.78
CA SER A 284 6.36 -15.44 12.39
C SER A 284 5.47 -14.46 11.61
N ALA A 285 4.73 -14.96 10.63
CA ALA A 285 3.79 -14.15 9.85
C ALA A 285 2.65 -13.57 10.71
N ALA A 286 2.11 -14.36 11.64
CA ALA A 286 1.11 -13.94 12.63
C ALA A 286 1.64 -12.84 13.54
N LEU A 287 2.87 -12.96 14.02
CA LEU A 287 3.49 -11.93 14.84
C LEU A 287 3.67 -10.62 14.07
N THR A 288 4.10 -10.68 12.80
CA THR A 288 4.19 -9.51 11.93
C THR A 288 2.82 -8.83 11.75
N SER A 289 1.78 -9.59 11.43
CA SER A 289 0.41 -9.07 11.31
C SER A 289 -0.09 -8.46 12.62
N PHE A 290 0.14 -9.14 13.74
CA PHE A 290 -0.28 -8.66 15.05
C PHE A 290 0.40 -7.36 15.45
N LEU A 291 1.73 -7.27 15.32
CA LEU A 291 2.50 -6.12 15.77
C LEU A 291 2.35 -4.91 14.84
N THR A 292 2.44 -5.14 13.52
CA THR A 292 2.59 -4.08 12.52
C THR A 292 1.33 -3.90 11.66
N GLY A 293 0.43 -4.88 11.64
CA GLY A 293 -0.71 -4.90 10.75
C GLY A 293 -0.39 -5.32 9.31
N ILE A 294 0.86 -5.68 9.00
CA ILE A 294 1.25 -6.19 7.67
C ILE A 294 0.73 -7.63 7.53
N THR A 295 -0.20 -7.83 6.59
CA THR A 295 -0.98 -9.08 6.46
C THR A 295 -0.46 -10.01 5.36
N GLU A 296 0.32 -9.47 4.42
CA GLU A 296 0.81 -10.13 3.23
C GLU A 296 1.57 -11.44 3.50
N PRO A 297 2.42 -11.56 4.55
CA PRO A 297 3.08 -12.84 4.86
C PRO A 297 2.11 -13.99 5.13
N ILE A 298 0.91 -13.71 5.67
CA ILE A 298 -0.13 -14.71 5.91
C ILE A 298 -0.98 -14.85 4.64
N GLU A 299 -1.50 -13.75 4.11
CA GLU A 299 -2.42 -13.75 2.97
C GLU A 299 -1.81 -14.41 1.73
N PHE A 300 -0.53 -14.14 1.42
CA PHE A 300 0.13 -14.73 0.25
C PHE A 300 0.40 -16.23 0.40
N SER A 301 0.36 -16.77 1.62
CA SER A 301 0.55 -18.20 1.85
C SER A 301 -0.63 -19.04 1.37
N PHE A 302 -1.84 -18.45 1.26
CA PHE A 302 -3.04 -19.17 0.83
C PHE A 302 -3.79 -18.53 -0.34
N LEU A 303 -3.58 -17.24 -0.63
CA LEU A 303 -4.24 -16.50 -1.71
C LEU A 303 -4.25 -17.25 -3.05
N PHE A 304 -3.12 -17.82 -3.45
CA PHE A 304 -2.96 -18.43 -4.77
C PHE A 304 -3.35 -19.91 -4.80
N VAL A 305 -3.11 -20.63 -3.70
CA VAL A 305 -3.40 -22.06 -3.58
C VAL A 305 -4.83 -22.34 -3.12
N ALA A 306 -5.48 -21.35 -2.51
CA ALA A 306 -6.85 -21.42 -1.99
C ALA A 306 -7.63 -20.10 -2.23
N PRO A 307 -7.97 -19.74 -3.48
CA PRO A 307 -8.66 -18.48 -3.79
C PRO A 307 -10.03 -18.33 -3.09
N ILE A 308 -10.75 -19.44 -2.88
CA ILE A 308 -12.02 -19.46 -2.15
C ILE A 308 -11.83 -18.97 -0.71
N LEU A 309 -10.75 -19.42 -0.06
CA LEU A 309 -10.41 -19.01 1.31
C LEU A 309 -10.07 -17.51 1.36
N TYR A 310 -9.46 -16.98 0.30
CA TYR A 310 -9.20 -15.54 0.16
C TYR A 310 -10.47 -14.72 -0.03
N ALA A 311 -11.42 -15.19 -0.83
CA ALA A 311 -12.71 -14.53 -0.97
C ALA A 311 -13.47 -14.48 0.37
N ILE A 312 -13.44 -15.56 1.14
CA ILE A 312 -14.02 -15.61 2.49
C ILE A 312 -13.31 -14.63 3.42
N HIS A 313 -11.98 -14.60 3.41
CA HIS A 313 -11.19 -13.63 4.16
C HIS A 313 -11.55 -12.18 3.81
N ALA A 314 -11.70 -11.85 2.53
CA ALA A 314 -12.10 -10.52 2.09
C ALA A 314 -13.48 -10.11 2.64
N LEU A 315 -14.46 -11.02 2.63
CA LEU A 315 -15.78 -10.80 3.21
C LEU A 315 -15.72 -10.64 4.73
N LEU A 316 -14.93 -11.46 5.41
CA LEU A 316 -14.70 -11.35 6.85
C LEU A 316 -13.98 -10.04 7.21
N ALA A 317 -13.06 -9.53 6.39
CA ALA A 317 -12.46 -8.23 6.60
C ALA A 317 -13.52 -7.12 6.46
N GLY A 318 -14.35 -7.16 5.41
CA GLY A 318 -15.46 -6.22 5.23
C GLY A 318 -16.43 -6.21 6.41
N SER A 319 -16.85 -7.39 6.90
CA SER A 319 -17.76 -7.46 8.04
C SER A 319 -17.14 -6.96 9.35
N ALA A 320 -15.81 -6.96 9.49
CA ALA A 320 -15.14 -6.36 10.65
C ALA A 320 -15.34 -4.83 10.66
N TYR A 321 -15.24 -4.18 9.51
CA TYR A 321 -15.53 -2.75 9.37
C TYR A 321 -17.01 -2.43 9.63
N VAL A 322 -17.93 -3.24 9.08
CA VAL A 322 -19.37 -3.10 9.37
C VAL A 322 -19.62 -3.18 10.87
N LEU A 323 -19.06 -4.20 11.54
CA LEU A 323 -19.24 -4.41 12.96
C LEU A 323 -18.64 -3.29 13.81
N ALA A 324 -17.43 -2.83 13.48
CA ALA A 324 -16.79 -1.72 14.18
C ALA A 324 -17.60 -0.43 14.10
N ASN A 325 -18.12 -0.09 12.90
CA ASN A 325 -18.97 1.08 12.71
C ASN A 325 -20.36 0.92 13.35
N THR A 326 -20.88 -0.30 13.45
CA THR A 326 -22.16 -0.59 14.12
C THR A 326 -22.04 -0.46 15.64
N LEU A 327 -20.95 -0.98 16.21
CA LEU A 327 -20.67 -0.92 17.64
C LEU A 327 -20.09 0.43 18.07
N GLY A 328 -19.83 1.34 17.12
CA GLY A 328 -19.26 2.66 17.37
C GLY A 328 -17.88 2.58 18.02
N PHE A 329 -17.00 1.74 17.48
CA PHE A 329 -15.59 1.75 17.85
C PHE A 329 -14.93 3.00 17.30
N VAL A 330 -14.14 3.66 18.13
CA VAL A 330 -13.34 4.80 17.71
C VAL A 330 -11.88 4.45 17.90
N HIS A 331 -11.14 4.36 16.80
CA HIS A 331 -9.70 4.19 16.80
C HIS A 331 -9.14 4.61 15.45
N GLY A 332 -8.01 5.31 15.44
CA GLY A 332 -7.31 5.67 14.22
C GLY A 332 -6.25 4.65 13.85
N THR A 333 -5.58 4.86 12.72
CA THR A 333 -4.43 4.09 12.27
C THR A 333 -3.44 5.06 11.63
N SER A 334 -2.16 4.73 11.63
CA SER A 334 -1.14 5.49 10.88
C SER A 334 -0.68 4.73 9.64
N PHE A 335 -0.71 3.39 9.70
CA PHE A 335 -0.17 2.54 8.66
C PHE A 335 -1.08 1.35 8.37
N SER A 336 -1.21 0.41 9.31
CA SER A 336 -1.89 -0.86 9.02
C SER A 336 -2.61 -1.51 10.20
N HIS A 337 -2.94 -0.78 11.27
CA HIS A 337 -3.78 -1.28 12.36
C HIS A 337 -3.15 -2.47 13.13
N GLY A 338 -1.84 -2.44 13.34
CA GLY A 338 -1.13 -3.37 14.24
C GLY A 338 -1.22 -2.94 15.71
N LEU A 339 -0.71 -3.77 16.61
CA LEU A 339 -0.62 -3.47 18.04
C LEU A 339 0.09 -2.13 18.31
N ILE A 340 1.11 -1.80 17.52
CA ILE A 340 1.83 -0.53 17.66
C ILE A 340 0.85 0.65 17.45
N ASP A 341 0.11 0.67 16.35
CA ASP A 341 -0.93 1.68 16.11
C ASP A 341 -1.98 1.65 17.22
N PHE A 342 -2.41 0.46 17.66
CA PHE A 342 -3.44 0.28 18.68
C PHE A 342 -3.05 0.91 20.04
N LEU A 343 -1.77 0.86 20.39
CA LEU A 343 -1.26 1.45 21.62
C LEU A 343 -0.98 2.94 21.45
N VAL A 344 -0.25 3.31 20.39
CA VAL A 344 0.24 4.67 20.18
C VAL A 344 -0.89 5.64 19.85
N LEU A 345 -1.92 5.20 19.13
CA LEU A 345 -3.05 6.03 18.72
C LEU A 345 -4.26 5.88 19.66
N SER A 346 -4.05 5.43 20.89
CA SER A 346 -5.14 5.17 21.84
C SER A 346 -5.70 6.43 22.52
N GLY A 347 -5.02 7.58 22.41
CA GLY A 347 -5.36 8.81 23.13
C GLY A 347 -6.80 9.32 22.89
N HIS A 348 -7.35 9.05 21.69
CA HIS A 348 -8.73 9.39 21.35
C HIS A 348 -9.60 8.16 21.07
N ALA A 349 -9.14 6.97 21.44
CA ALA A 349 -9.85 5.75 21.17
C ALA A 349 -11.03 5.55 22.13
N GLN A 350 -12.12 4.96 21.64
CA GLN A 350 -13.31 4.64 22.43
C GLN A 350 -13.66 3.16 22.28
N LYS A 351 -14.17 2.58 23.37
CA LYS A 351 -14.62 1.17 23.45
C LYS A 351 -13.51 0.14 23.14
N MET A 352 -12.25 0.47 23.41
CA MET A 352 -11.09 -0.43 23.15
C MET A 352 -11.26 -1.81 23.77
N GLY A 353 -11.73 -1.90 25.03
CA GLY A 353 -11.95 -3.18 25.70
C GLY A 353 -12.98 -4.07 24.99
N LEU A 354 -14.08 -3.46 24.50
CA LEU A 354 -15.07 -4.16 23.69
C LEU A 354 -14.50 -4.56 22.33
N MET A 355 -13.68 -3.70 21.71
CA MET A 355 -13.00 -4.03 20.46
C MET A 355 -12.05 -5.23 20.59
N VAL A 356 -11.30 -5.34 21.70
CA VAL A 356 -10.46 -6.51 21.98
C VAL A 356 -11.33 -7.77 22.18
N ALA A 357 -12.42 -7.67 22.95
CA ALA A 357 -13.33 -8.81 23.14
C ALA A 357 -13.95 -9.28 21.81
N CYS A 358 -14.42 -8.35 20.98
CA CYS A 358 -14.92 -8.64 19.64
C CYS A 358 -13.81 -9.21 18.72
N GLY A 359 -12.58 -8.70 18.82
CA GLY A 359 -11.42 -9.23 18.11
C GLY A 359 -11.13 -10.69 18.47
N LEU A 360 -11.15 -11.04 19.75
CA LEU A 360 -11.00 -12.44 20.21
C LEU A 360 -12.14 -13.35 19.73
N ALA A 361 -13.38 -12.85 19.72
CA ALA A 361 -14.49 -13.58 19.09
C ALA A 361 -14.25 -13.76 17.59
N TYR A 362 -13.70 -12.75 16.91
CA TYR A 362 -13.31 -12.81 15.51
C TYR A 362 -12.20 -13.82 15.24
N ALA A 363 -11.22 -13.95 16.14
CA ALA A 363 -10.20 -15.00 16.08
C ALA A 363 -10.84 -16.39 16.09
N ALA A 364 -11.83 -16.63 16.96
CA ALA A 364 -12.55 -17.90 17.00
C ALA A 364 -13.29 -18.17 15.67
N ILE A 365 -13.96 -17.15 15.11
CA ILE A 365 -14.65 -17.25 13.81
C ILE A 365 -13.64 -17.59 12.70
N TYR A 366 -12.54 -16.84 12.60
CA TYR A 366 -11.49 -17.09 11.61
C TYR A 366 -10.93 -18.50 11.72
N TYR A 367 -10.57 -18.94 12.93
CA TYR A 367 -10.03 -20.28 13.14
C TYR A 367 -11.01 -21.37 12.69
N ILE A 368 -12.27 -21.28 13.11
CA ILE A 368 -13.30 -22.27 12.76
C ILE A 368 -13.56 -22.28 11.26
N VAL A 369 -13.76 -21.11 10.64
CA VAL A 369 -14.04 -20.99 9.22
C VAL A 369 -12.87 -21.51 8.39
N PHE A 370 -11.65 -21.06 8.67
CA PHE A 370 -10.46 -21.50 7.93
C PHE A 370 -10.27 -23.00 8.07
N ARG A 371 -10.28 -23.53 9.28
CA ARG A 371 -10.10 -24.97 9.51
C ARG A 371 -11.16 -25.80 8.79
N THR A 372 -12.43 -25.41 8.91
CA THR A 372 -13.55 -26.13 8.31
C THR A 372 -13.45 -26.14 6.79
N VAL A 373 -13.23 -24.97 6.17
CA VAL A 373 -13.15 -24.84 4.70
C VAL A 373 -11.93 -25.56 4.14
N ILE A 374 -10.77 -25.46 4.81
CA ILE A 374 -9.55 -26.17 4.41
C ILE A 374 -9.79 -27.68 4.40
N THR A 375 -10.41 -28.23 5.45
CA THR A 375 -10.64 -29.68 5.54
C THR A 375 -11.79 -30.17 4.67
N ALA A 376 -12.85 -29.38 4.50
CA ALA A 376 -14.05 -29.80 3.77
C ALA A 376 -13.84 -29.80 2.25
N LEU A 377 -13.00 -28.88 1.75
CA LEU A 377 -12.69 -28.75 0.32
C LEU A 377 -11.31 -29.32 -0.04
N ASP A 378 -10.62 -29.95 0.90
CA ASP A 378 -9.24 -30.44 0.78
C ASP A 378 -8.28 -29.41 0.15
N LEU A 379 -8.30 -28.18 0.66
CA LEU A 379 -7.48 -27.10 0.12
C LEU A 379 -5.99 -27.37 0.39
N LYS A 380 -5.16 -27.17 -0.64
CA LYS A 380 -3.70 -27.36 -0.59
C LYS A 380 -2.98 -26.15 0.03
N THR A 381 -3.38 -25.78 1.25
CA THR A 381 -2.70 -24.76 2.04
C THR A 381 -1.30 -25.24 2.47
N PRO A 382 -0.38 -24.35 2.90
CA PRO A 382 0.99 -24.73 3.24
C PRO A 382 1.11 -25.97 4.12
N GLY A 383 1.91 -26.94 3.68
CA GLY A 383 2.13 -28.23 4.34
C GLY A 383 1.05 -29.30 4.09
N ARG A 384 0.12 -29.05 3.17
CA ARG A 384 -0.86 -30.02 2.66
C ARG A 384 -0.60 -30.42 1.20
N GLU A 385 0.53 -30.03 0.64
CA GLU A 385 0.95 -30.40 -0.71
C GLU A 385 1.19 -31.93 -0.79
N ASP A 386 0.99 -32.51 -1.97
CA ASP A 386 1.29 -33.92 -2.21
C ASP A 386 2.81 -34.12 -2.29
N ASP A 387 3.33 -35.27 -1.84
CA ASP A 387 4.75 -35.49 -1.45
C ASP A 387 5.76 -35.50 -2.62
N SER A 388 5.48 -34.83 -3.73
CA SER A 388 6.34 -34.76 -4.92
C SER A 388 7.12 -33.45 -5.09
N GLU A 389 7.06 -32.51 -4.15
CA GLU A 389 7.80 -31.25 -4.22
C GLU A 389 8.78 -31.09 -3.04
N GLU A 390 9.77 -31.99 -2.94
CA GLU A 390 10.96 -31.72 -2.11
C GLU A 390 11.74 -30.55 -2.74
N ALA A 391 11.64 -29.39 -2.10
CA ALA A 391 12.45 -28.24 -2.46
C ALA A 391 13.93 -28.52 -2.17
N VAL A 392 14.75 -28.53 -3.21
CA VAL A 392 16.21 -28.68 -3.07
C VAL A 392 16.75 -27.40 -2.44
N ALA A 393 17.34 -27.51 -1.26
CA ALA A 393 18.00 -26.40 -0.60
C ALA A 393 19.31 -26.05 -1.31
N VAL A 394 19.23 -25.26 -2.39
CA VAL A 394 20.39 -24.67 -3.06
C VAL A 394 20.69 -23.32 -2.39
N THR A 395 21.95 -23.04 -2.04
CA THR A 395 22.36 -21.76 -1.41
C THR A 395 23.45 -21.07 -2.23
N GLY A 396 23.43 -19.73 -2.27
CA GLY A 396 24.47 -18.90 -2.88
C GLY A 396 24.40 -18.77 -4.41
N SER A 397 25.54 -18.50 -5.06
CA SER A 397 25.73 -18.31 -6.51
C SER A 397 25.09 -19.42 -7.37
N GLU A 398 25.03 -20.64 -6.83
CA GLU A 398 24.42 -21.80 -7.46
C GLU A 398 22.90 -21.65 -7.61
N MET A 399 22.24 -20.97 -6.66
CA MET A 399 20.81 -20.68 -6.70
C MET A 399 20.44 -19.67 -7.78
N ALA A 400 21.30 -18.67 -8.01
CA ALA A 400 21.08 -17.68 -9.06
C ALA A 400 21.10 -18.31 -10.46
N GLY A 401 22.05 -19.20 -10.73
CA GLY A 401 22.12 -19.95 -11.99
C GLY A 401 20.91 -20.87 -12.19
N GLU A 402 20.52 -21.62 -11.16
CA GLU A 402 19.32 -22.47 -11.19
C GLU A 402 18.04 -21.66 -11.43
N LEU A 403 17.91 -20.48 -10.82
CA LEU A 403 16.79 -19.57 -11.07
C LEU A 403 16.79 -19.06 -12.51
N VAL A 404 17.94 -18.63 -13.04
CA VAL A 404 18.05 -18.18 -14.43
C VAL A 404 17.67 -19.30 -15.39
N ALA A 405 18.12 -20.54 -15.14
CA ALA A 405 17.72 -21.70 -15.91
C ALA A 405 16.21 -21.98 -15.82
N ALA A 406 15.63 -21.92 -14.62
CA ALA A 406 14.20 -22.13 -14.39
C ALA A 406 13.33 -21.05 -15.08
N PHE A 407 13.83 -19.83 -15.27
CA PHE A 407 13.15 -18.80 -16.07
C PHE A 407 13.34 -18.96 -17.59
N GLY A 408 13.87 -20.08 -18.07
CA GLY A 408 14.09 -20.36 -19.50
C GLY A 408 15.45 -19.87 -20.02
N GLY A 409 16.39 -19.59 -19.12
CA GLY A 409 17.74 -19.15 -19.44
C GLY A 409 17.89 -17.63 -19.62
N LYS A 410 19.14 -17.17 -19.71
CA LYS A 410 19.51 -15.75 -19.81
C LYS A 410 18.84 -15.04 -20.99
N GLU A 411 18.74 -15.72 -22.13
CA GLU A 411 18.14 -15.15 -23.34
C GLU A 411 16.63 -14.94 -23.23
N ASN A 412 15.96 -15.69 -22.35
CA ASN A 412 14.54 -15.52 -22.10
C ASN A 412 14.25 -14.38 -21.13
N ILE A 413 15.21 -13.94 -20.31
CA ILE A 413 15.01 -12.91 -19.30
C ILE A 413 15.22 -11.51 -19.91
N THR A 414 14.14 -10.74 -20.03
CA THR A 414 14.17 -9.36 -20.55
C THR A 414 14.20 -8.28 -19.46
N GLY A 415 13.98 -8.66 -18.19
CA GLY A 415 14.07 -7.74 -17.07
C GLY A 415 13.95 -8.44 -15.73
N LEU A 416 14.74 -7.98 -14.76
CA LEU A 416 14.73 -8.44 -13.38
C LEU A 416 14.30 -7.31 -12.46
N ASP A 417 13.24 -7.53 -11.68
CA ASP A 417 12.80 -6.66 -10.61
C ASP A 417 12.40 -7.51 -9.39
N ALA A 418 12.29 -6.89 -8.23
CA ALA A 418 11.72 -7.53 -7.05
C ALA A 418 10.84 -6.54 -6.30
N CYS A 419 9.84 -7.08 -5.61
CA CYS A 419 9.25 -6.44 -4.45
C CYS A 419 9.58 -7.26 -3.20
N ILE A 420 9.26 -6.73 -2.02
CA ILE A 420 9.60 -7.32 -0.71
C ILE A 420 9.43 -8.85 -0.72
N THR A 421 8.31 -9.37 -1.22
CA THR A 421 8.01 -10.81 -1.19
C THR A 421 8.06 -11.55 -2.52
N ARG A 422 8.30 -10.86 -3.65
CA ARG A 422 8.22 -11.49 -4.98
C ARG A 422 9.37 -11.08 -5.89
N LEU A 423 10.01 -12.08 -6.49
CA LEU A 423 10.92 -11.93 -7.61
C LEU A 423 10.08 -11.80 -8.89
N ARG A 424 10.23 -10.70 -9.61
CA ARG A 424 9.45 -10.35 -10.80
C ARG A 424 10.36 -10.42 -12.01
N VAL A 425 10.15 -11.41 -12.86
CA VAL A 425 11.00 -11.65 -14.03
C VAL A 425 10.17 -11.41 -15.28
N ALA A 426 10.52 -10.37 -16.03
CA ALA A 426 9.97 -10.16 -17.36
C ALA A 426 10.66 -11.12 -18.32
N VAL A 427 9.89 -11.96 -19.01
CA VAL A 427 10.42 -12.98 -19.93
C VAL A 427 9.87 -12.79 -21.35
N ALA A 428 10.66 -13.19 -22.35
CA ALA A 428 10.27 -13.17 -23.75
C ALA A 428 9.19 -14.22 -24.06
N ASP A 429 9.34 -15.42 -23.50
CA ASP A 429 8.38 -16.52 -23.59
C ASP A 429 8.07 -17.10 -22.20
N THR A 430 6.81 -16.98 -21.79
CA THR A 430 6.32 -17.55 -20.52
C THR A 430 6.21 -19.07 -20.56
N ALA A 431 6.12 -19.69 -21.74
CA ALA A 431 6.05 -21.14 -21.88
C ALA A 431 7.40 -21.83 -21.61
N ALA A 432 8.51 -21.11 -21.78
CA ALA A 432 9.85 -21.58 -21.46
C ALA A 432 10.19 -21.53 -19.95
N VAL A 433 9.29 -21.01 -19.11
CA VAL A 433 9.50 -20.92 -17.67
C VAL A 433 9.04 -22.21 -16.98
N ASP A 434 9.97 -22.84 -16.26
CA ASP A 434 9.71 -24.02 -15.45
C ASP A 434 9.18 -23.61 -14.07
N GLN A 435 7.85 -23.54 -13.97
CA GLN A 435 7.16 -23.12 -12.75
C GLN A 435 7.33 -24.10 -11.60
N ASP A 436 7.45 -25.40 -11.89
CA ASP A 436 7.59 -26.42 -10.87
C ASP A 436 9.01 -26.41 -10.31
N LYS A 437 10.02 -26.21 -11.16
CA LYS A 437 11.39 -25.97 -10.70
C LYS A 437 11.50 -24.71 -9.85
N LEU A 438 10.78 -23.64 -10.17
CA LEU A 438 10.75 -22.43 -9.33
C LEU A 438 10.17 -22.71 -7.93
N LYS A 439 9.12 -23.54 -7.81
CA LYS A 439 8.61 -23.99 -6.50
C LYS A 439 9.62 -24.87 -5.76
N GLN A 440 10.29 -25.79 -6.48
CA GLN A 440 11.37 -26.61 -5.92
C GLN A 440 12.56 -25.78 -5.44
N LEU A 441 12.82 -24.63 -6.06
CA LEU A 441 13.82 -23.67 -5.60
C LEU A 441 13.33 -22.82 -4.41
N GLY A 442 12.13 -23.08 -3.88
CA GLY A 442 11.61 -22.46 -2.66
C GLY A 442 10.62 -21.32 -2.89
N ALA A 443 10.07 -21.17 -4.10
CA ALA A 443 8.97 -20.22 -4.30
C ALA A 443 7.70 -20.77 -3.65
N ALA A 444 7.09 -20.00 -2.74
CA ALA A 444 5.79 -20.32 -2.13
C ALA A 444 4.62 -20.28 -3.14
N GLY A 445 4.87 -19.70 -4.32
CA GLY A 445 3.93 -19.65 -5.43
C GLY A 445 4.57 -19.02 -6.65
N VAL A 446 4.07 -19.40 -7.82
CA VAL A 446 4.51 -18.88 -9.12
C VAL A 446 3.27 -18.41 -9.88
N VAL A 447 3.31 -17.17 -10.37
CA VAL A 447 2.20 -16.53 -11.06
C VAL A 447 2.67 -16.06 -12.42
N VAL A 448 2.10 -16.62 -13.48
CA VAL A 448 2.27 -16.10 -14.83
C VAL A 448 1.44 -14.84 -14.97
N VAL A 449 2.09 -13.74 -15.34
CA VAL A 449 1.47 -12.43 -15.55
C VAL A 449 1.72 -11.95 -16.97
N ALA A 450 0.94 -10.99 -17.45
CA ALA A 450 1.16 -10.43 -18.78
C ALA A 450 2.56 -9.80 -18.86
N GLY A 451 3.45 -10.41 -19.68
CA GLY A 451 4.82 -9.94 -19.90
C GLY A 451 5.88 -10.51 -18.94
N GLY A 452 5.55 -11.49 -18.10
CA GLY A 452 6.53 -12.09 -17.19
C GLY A 452 6.00 -13.17 -16.25
N VAL A 453 6.84 -13.60 -15.33
CA VAL A 453 6.50 -14.54 -14.25
C VAL A 453 6.92 -13.93 -12.91
N GLN A 454 6.07 -14.10 -11.89
CA GLN A 454 6.37 -13.68 -10.51
C GLN A 454 6.52 -14.91 -9.62
N ALA A 455 7.68 -15.09 -9.02
CA ALA A 455 7.96 -16.15 -8.06
C ALA A 455 8.05 -15.57 -6.64
N ILE A 456 7.32 -16.16 -5.69
CA ILE A 456 7.14 -15.62 -4.33
C ILE A 456 8.15 -16.26 -3.39
N PHE A 457 9.29 -15.59 -3.17
CA PHE A 457 10.34 -16.09 -2.27
C PHE A 457 10.33 -15.44 -0.88
N GLY A 458 9.32 -14.59 -0.59
CA GLY A 458 9.29 -13.81 0.65
C GLY A 458 10.39 -12.74 0.66
N THR A 459 10.77 -12.27 1.85
CA THR A 459 11.72 -11.15 2.06
C THR A 459 13.09 -11.31 1.39
N LYS A 460 13.40 -12.51 0.89
CA LYS A 460 14.61 -12.84 0.13
C LYS A 460 14.58 -12.38 -1.34
N SER A 461 13.42 -11.96 -1.85
CA SER A 461 13.23 -11.70 -3.28
C SER A 461 14.14 -10.61 -3.84
N ASP A 462 14.43 -9.57 -3.06
CA ASP A 462 15.31 -8.46 -3.47
C ASP A 462 16.79 -8.90 -3.56
N ASN A 463 17.22 -9.74 -2.62
CA ASN A 463 18.55 -10.34 -2.64
C ASN A 463 18.69 -11.30 -3.83
N LEU A 464 17.70 -12.19 -4.06
CA LEU A 464 17.72 -13.10 -5.21
C LEU A 464 17.74 -12.37 -6.55
N LYS A 465 17.05 -11.23 -6.67
CA LYS A 465 17.14 -10.37 -7.84
C LYS A 465 18.55 -9.86 -8.06
N THR A 466 19.24 -9.47 -6.98
CA THR A 466 20.61 -8.96 -7.03
C THR A 466 21.57 -10.07 -7.44
N ASP A 467 21.46 -11.26 -6.83
CA ASP A 467 22.29 -12.42 -7.14
C ASP A 467 22.13 -12.88 -8.60
N MET A 468 20.90 -12.89 -9.13
CA MET A 468 20.64 -13.20 -10.53
C MET A 468 21.22 -12.16 -11.49
N ASP A 469 21.10 -10.87 -11.17
CA ASP A 469 21.66 -9.78 -11.99
C ASP A 469 23.19 -9.87 -12.04
N GLU A 470 23.85 -10.21 -10.92
CA GLU A 470 25.29 -10.48 -10.88
C GLU A 470 25.66 -11.73 -11.68
N TRP A 471 24.92 -12.83 -11.53
CA TRP A 471 25.19 -14.08 -12.24
C TRP A 471 25.11 -13.90 -13.77
N ILE A 472 24.07 -13.21 -14.26
CA ILE A 472 23.84 -12.91 -15.69
C ILE A 472 24.93 -11.99 -16.28
N ARG A 473 25.58 -11.15 -15.47
CA ARG A 473 26.68 -10.30 -15.96
C ARG A 473 27.99 -11.07 -16.09
N ASN A 474 28.17 -12.11 -15.29
CA ASN A 474 29.41 -12.87 -15.20
C ASN A 474 29.42 -14.15 -16.05
N HIS A 475 28.27 -14.56 -16.58
CA HIS A 475 28.05 -15.67 -17.52
C HIS A 475 27.05 -15.20 -18.56
#